data_AF-A0A1F5DPS8-F1
#
_entry.id   AF-A0A1F5DPS8-F1
#
_cell.length_a   1.000
_cell.length_b   1.000
_cell.length_c   1.000
_cell.angle_alpha   90.00
_cell.angle_beta   90.00
_cell.angle_gamma   90.00
#
_symmetry.space_group_name_H-M   'P 1'
#
loop_
_entity.id
_entity.type
_entity.pdbx_description
1 polymer ?
#
loop_
_entity_poly.entity_id
_entity_poly.type
_entity_poly.pdbx_seq_one_letter_code
_entity_poly.pdbx_strand_id
1 'polypeptide(L)'
;MINDAISPEERRLLILKGINQDHSSIEIAAEMGVGKWIILSDLRAMKYNKDPELKQAYFDKETRSNADKQSQTNLRDERFQHMTGKTFQEKNFENMINYYKTELLVICKSKDECTAITGLSKDIRKTLKHNEILTGRKGNNQLTAKAREYLLLRN
;
A
#
# COMPACT_ATOMS: atom_id res chain seq x y z
N MET A 1 33.60 -10.01 38.42
CA MET A 1 33.27 -9.22 37.21
C MET A 1 32.14 -8.30 37.60
N ILE A 2 32.35 -7.00 37.51
CA ILE A 2 31.37 -5.98 37.90
C ILE A 2 30.26 -6.02 36.84
N ASN A 3 29.06 -6.43 37.24
CA ASN A 3 27.86 -6.24 36.42
C ASN A 3 27.52 -4.75 36.49
N ASP A 4 28.14 -3.94 35.63
CA ASP A 4 27.70 -2.58 35.40
C ASP A 4 26.29 -2.66 34.80
N ALA A 5 25.28 -2.51 35.65
CA ALA A 5 23.90 -2.52 35.23
C ALA A 5 23.68 -1.35 34.27
N ILE A 6 23.47 -1.66 32.98
CA ILE A 6 23.12 -0.68 31.96
C ILE A 6 22.01 0.21 32.50
N SER A 7 22.25 1.52 32.51
CA SER A 7 21.28 2.47 33.06
C SER A 7 19.96 2.43 32.27
N PRO A 8 18.83 2.80 32.90
CA PRO A 8 17.55 2.87 32.19
C PRO A 8 17.59 3.72 30.92
N GLU A 9 18.37 4.81 30.92
CA GLU A 9 18.49 5.71 29.76
C GLU A 9 19.34 5.10 28.64
N GLU A 10 20.46 4.45 28.96
CA GLU A 10 21.26 3.73 27.95
C GLU A 10 20.45 2.59 27.32
N ARG A 11 19.64 1.88 28.12
CA ARG A 11 18.76 0.83 27.62
C ARG A 11 17.65 1.38 26.73
N ARG A 12 17.07 2.52 27.08
CA ARG A 12 16.12 3.26 26.25
C ARG A 12 16.73 3.58 24.88
N LEU A 13 17.95 4.14 24.84
CA LEU A 13 18.64 4.48 23.59
C LEU A 13 18.96 3.25 22.74
N LEU A 14 19.39 2.14 23.36
CA LEU A 14 19.66 0.89 22.66
C LEU A 14 18.38 0.28 22.08
N ILE A 15 17.26 0.34 22.79
CA ILE A 15 15.94 -0.10 22.28
C ILE A 15 15.54 0.74 21.07
N LEU A 16 15.66 2.07 21.14
CA LEU A 16 15.33 2.96 20.02
C LEU A 16 16.21 2.68 18.80
N LYS A 17 17.51 2.48 19.02
CA LYS A 17 18.46 2.10 17.97
C LYS A 17 18.06 0.78 17.31
N GLY A 18 17.74 -0.25 18.10
CA GLY A 18 17.31 -1.54 17.60
C GLY A 18 16.02 -1.47 16.77
N ILE A 19 15.01 -0.69 17.22
CA ILE A 19 13.79 -0.46 16.43
C ILE A 19 14.14 0.21 15.09
N ASN A 20 15.06 1.17 15.10
CA ASN A 20 15.49 1.85 13.89
C ASN A 20 16.26 0.95 12.91
N GLN A 21 16.94 -0.08 13.44
CA GLN A 21 17.59 -1.13 12.66
C GLN A 21 16.65 -2.28 12.26
N ASP A 22 15.35 -2.13 12.52
CA ASP A 22 14.30 -3.11 12.26
C ASP A 22 14.36 -4.38 13.13
N HIS A 23 15.18 -4.39 14.18
CA HIS A 23 15.31 -5.52 15.10
C HIS A 23 14.00 -5.76 15.88
N SER A 24 13.68 -7.03 16.09
CA SER A 24 12.63 -7.50 16.99
C SER A 24 13.06 -7.34 18.45
N SER A 25 12.11 -7.34 19.38
CA SER A 25 12.42 -7.28 20.82
C SER A 25 13.26 -8.47 21.31
N ILE A 26 13.32 -9.57 20.55
CA ILE A 26 14.18 -10.72 20.88
C ILE A 26 15.62 -10.43 20.48
N GLU A 27 15.84 -9.89 19.27
CA GLU A 27 17.16 -9.52 18.78
C GLU A 27 17.76 -8.41 19.64
N ILE A 28 16.99 -7.37 19.95
CA ILE A 28 17.42 -6.29 20.86
C ILE A 28 17.82 -6.87 22.23
N ALA A 29 17.04 -7.82 22.76
CA ALA A 29 17.35 -8.44 24.04
C ALA A 29 18.66 -9.26 23.97
N ALA A 30 18.87 -10.01 22.89
CA ALA A 30 20.07 -10.78 22.65
C ALA A 30 21.32 -9.90 22.52
N GLU A 31 21.24 -8.80 21.77
CA GLU A 31 22.32 -7.82 21.61
C GLU A 31 22.75 -7.19 22.93
N MET A 32 21.78 -7.01 23.83
CA MET A 32 21.99 -6.43 25.15
C MET A 32 22.33 -7.46 26.24
N GLY A 33 22.31 -8.75 25.91
CA GLY A 33 22.52 -9.83 26.89
C GLY A 33 21.43 -9.91 27.98
N VAL A 34 20.22 -9.41 27.70
CA VAL A 34 19.11 -9.39 28.66
C VAL A 34 17.96 -10.31 28.25
N GLY A 35 17.06 -10.62 29.19
CA GLY A 35 15.83 -11.34 28.87
C GLY A 35 14.84 -10.47 28.09
N LYS A 36 14.13 -11.05 27.13
CA LYS A 36 13.06 -10.39 26.34
C LYS A 36 12.06 -9.60 27.19
N TRP A 37 11.72 -10.12 28.37
CA TRP A 37 10.77 -9.48 29.29
C TRP A 37 11.22 -8.12 29.79
N ILE A 38 12.53 -7.89 29.90
CA ILE A 38 13.11 -6.60 30.27
C ILE A 38 12.79 -5.57 29.18
N ILE A 39 13.10 -5.89 27.91
CA ILE A 39 12.79 -5.02 26.76
C ILE A 39 11.30 -4.73 26.65
N LEU A 40 10.43 -5.72 26.85
CA LEU A 40 8.98 -5.52 26.84
C LEU A 40 8.50 -4.61 27.97
N SER A 41 9.11 -4.71 29.14
CA SER A 41 8.82 -3.84 30.29
C SER A 41 9.23 -2.40 30.00
N ASP A 42 10.43 -2.17 29.49
CA ASP A 42 10.92 -0.82 29.14
C ASP A 42 10.08 -0.19 28.03
N LEU A 43 9.74 -0.95 26.99
CA LEU A 43 8.84 -0.50 25.93
C LEU A 43 7.47 -0.10 26.49
N ARG A 44 6.94 -0.84 27.47
CA ARG A 44 5.68 -0.49 28.13
C ARG A 44 5.81 0.80 28.92
N ALA A 45 6.91 1.00 29.65
CA ALA A 45 7.18 2.22 30.40
C ALA A 45 7.33 3.43 29.47
N MET A 46 8.10 3.31 28.39
CA MET A 46 8.27 4.36 27.37
C MET A 46 6.93 4.74 26.72
N LYS A 47 6.08 3.75 26.41
CA LYS A 47 4.71 4.01 25.90
C LYS A 47 3.84 4.73 26.92
N TYR A 48 3.87 4.30 28.18
CA TYR A 48 3.12 4.94 29.26
C TYR A 48 3.55 6.40 29.45
N ASN A 49 4.86 6.66 29.39
CA ASN A 49 5.45 7.99 29.50
C ASN A 49 5.34 8.83 28.22
N LYS A 50 4.68 8.33 27.17
CA LYS A 50 4.52 8.99 25.87
C LYS A 50 5.85 9.46 25.27
N ASP A 51 6.85 8.59 25.32
CA ASP A 51 8.17 8.86 24.78
C ASP A 51 8.08 9.27 23.29
N PRO A 52 8.44 10.52 22.94
CA PRO A 52 8.32 11.02 21.58
C PRO A 52 9.29 10.31 20.62
N GLU A 53 10.47 9.90 21.09
CA GLU A 53 11.46 9.22 20.25
C GLU A 53 11.02 7.79 19.94
N LEU A 54 10.33 7.13 20.88
CA LEU A 54 9.73 5.83 20.60
C LEU A 54 8.67 5.93 19.50
N LYS A 55 7.82 6.97 19.57
CA LYS A 55 6.81 7.21 18.55
C LYS A 55 7.47 7.47 17.19
N GLN A 56 8.52 8.29 17.15
CA GLN A 56 9.25 8.59 15.92
C GLN A 56 9.92 7.34 15.34
N ALA A 57 10.59 6.52 16.16
CA ALA A 57 11.25 5.31 15.72
C ALA A 57 10.28 4.31 15.06
N TYR A 58 9.07 4.16 15.59
CA TYR A 58 8.04 3.34 14.96
C TYR A 58 7.51 3.94 13.65
N PHE A 59 7.31 5.26 13.60
CA PHE A 59 6.90 5.94 12.38
C PHE A 59 7.93 5.79 11.25
N ASP A 60 9.21 5.94 11.58
CA ASP A 60 10.30 5.79 10.62
C ASP A 60 10.42 4.35 10.12
N LYS A 61 10.25 3.38 11.02
CA LYS A 61 10.20 1.94 10.67
C LYS A 61 9.05 1.65 9.71
N GLU A 62 7.85 2.16 9.98
CA GLU A 62 6.70 2.00 9.08
C GLU A 62 6.94 2.65 7.72
N THR A 63 7.53 3.84 7.70
CA THR A 63 7.87 4.58 6.48
C THR A 63 8.86 3.79 5.62
N ARG A 64 9.92 3.23 6.22
CA ARG A 64 10.89 2.35 5.52
C ARG A 64 10.20 1.11 4.94
N SER A 65 9.42 0.40 5.75
CA SER A 65 8.68 -0.79 5.27
C SER A 65 7.75 -0.46 4.09
N ASN A 66 7.10 0.71 4.11
CA ASN A 66 6.25 1.13 2.99
C ASN A 66 7.06 1.47 1.74
N ALA A 67 8.20 2.13 1.90
CA ALA A 67 9.13 2.41 0.79
C ALA A 67 9.67 1.10 0.17
N ASP A 68 10.02 0.10 0.99
CA ASP A 68 10.50 -1.20 0.52
C ASP A 68 9.42 -1.96 -0.24
N LYS A 69 8.18 -1.97 0.26
CA LYS A 69 7.03 -2.56 -0.45
C LYS A 69 6.80 -1.88 -1.80
N GLN A 70 6.90 -0.56 -1.84
CA GLN A 70 6.75 0.20 -3.09
C GLN A 70 7.88 -0.12 -4.07
N SER A 71 9.12 -0.15 -3.61
CA SER A 71 10.29 -0.54 -4.42
C SER A 71 10.14 -1.95 -4.99
N GLN A 72 9.74 -2.93 -4.18
CA GLN A 72 9.49 -4.29 -4.65
C GLN A 72 8.34 -4.37 -5.66
N THR A 73 7.29 -3.57 -5.47
CA THR A 73 6.16 -3.51 -6.41
C THR A 73 6.62 -2.94 -7.75
N ASN A 74 7.40 -1.85 -7.73
CA ASN A 74 7.96 -1.24 -8.93
C ASN A 74 8.89 -2.21 -9.67
N LEU A 75 9.79 -2.90 -8.96
CA LEU A 75 10.67 -3.92 -9.56
C LEU A 75 9.90 -5.06 -10.22
N ARG A 76 8.75 -5.46 -9.65
CA ARG A 76 7.89 -6.47 -10.25
C ARG A 76 7.21 -5.94 -11.51
N ASP A 77 6.72 -4.71 -11.49
CA ASP A 77 6.08 -4.08 -12.65
C ASP A 77 7.08 -3.88 -13.80
N GLU A 78 8.30 -3.41 -13.50
CA GLU A 78 9.38 -3.27 -14.47
C GLU A 78 9.74 -4.60 -15.13
N ARG A 79 9.87 -5.68 -14.34
CA ARG A 79 10.10 -7.03 -14.87
C ARG A 79 8.94 -7.49 -15.76
N PHE A 80 7.71 -7.26 -15.33
CA PHE A 80 6.52 -7.60 -16.11
C PHE A 80 6.46 -6.84 -17.43
N GLN A 81 6.80 -5.55 -17.41
CA GLN A 81 6.89 -4.72 -18.60
C GLN A 81 8.00 -5.18 -19.53
N HIS A 82 9.18 -5.56 -19.02
CA HIS A 82 10.25 -6.13 -19.84
C HIS A 82 9.83 -7.45 -20.52
N MET A 83 9.02 -8.29 -19.84
CA MET A 83 8.55 -9.56 -20.41
C MET A 83 7.41 -9.40 -21.41
N THR A 84 6.49 -8.47 -21.18
CA THR A 84 5.21 -8.39 -21.92
C THR A 84 5.05 -7.15 -22.78
N GLY A 85 5.96 -6.19 -22.65
CA GLY A 85 5.89 -4.87 -23.28
C GLY A 85 4.84 -3.94 -22.68
N LYS A 86 4.18 -4.33 -21.57
CA LYS A 86 3.11 -3.55 -20.91
C LYS A 86 3.24 -3.57 -19.40
N THR A 87 2.79 -2.51 -18.73
CA THR A 87 2.72 -2.51 -17.26
C THR A 87 1.57 -3.38 -16.75
N PHE A 88 1.59 -3.76 -15.47
CA PHE A 88 0.46 -4.44 -14.83
C PHE A 88 -0.81 -3.60 -14.90
N GLN A 89 -0.69 -2.27 -14.78
CA GLN A 89 -1.83 -1.35 -14.88
C GLN A 89 -2.45 -1.41 -16.28
N GLU A 90 -1.64 -1.40 -17.33
CA GLU A 90 -2.12 -1.54 -18.70
C GLU A 90 -2.78 -2.91 -18.93
N LYS A 91 -2.15 -3.99 -18.46
CA LYS A 91 -2.72 -5.33 -18.61
C LYS A 91 -4.04 -5.48 -17.85
N ASN A 92 -4.14 -4.92 -16.64
CA ASN A 92 -5.38 -4.92 -15.86
C ASN A 92 -6.47 -4.08 -16.52
N PHE A 93 -6.13 -2.91 -17.05
CA PHE A 93 -7.05 -2.09 -17.84
C PHE A 93 -7.64 -2.89 -19.01
N GLU A 94 -6.80 -3.56 -19.79
CA GLU A 94 -7.25 -4.40 -20.92
C GLU A 94 -8.13 -5.56 -20.45
N ASN A 95 -7.73 -6.25 -19.39
CA ASN A 95 -8.49 -7.38 -18.85
C ASN A 95 -9.88 -6.91 -18.36
N MET A 96 -9.95 -5.76 -17.66
CA MET A 96 -11.21 -5.23 -17.14
C MET A 96 -12.13 -4.71 -18.25
N ILE A 97 -11.59 -4.05 -19.28
CA ILE A 97 -12.41 -3.67 -20.45
C ILE A 97 -12.97 -4.91 -21.14
N ASN A 98 -12.16 -5.95 -21.34
CA ASN A 98 -12.62 -7.16 -22.00
C ASN A 98 -13.65 -7.92 -21.14
N TYR A 99 -13.46 -7.96 -19.82
CA TYR A 99 -14.39 -8.61 -18.90
C TYR A 99 -15.76 -7.94 -18.90
N TYR A 100 -15.81 -6.60 -18.85
CA TYR A 100 -17.06 -5.82 -18.88
C TYR A 100 -17.42 -5.33 -20.29
N LYS A 101 -16.92 -5.97 -21.35
CA LYS A 101 -17.04 -5.44 -22.73
C LYS A 101 -18.50 -5.17 -23.10
N THR A 102 -19.39 -6.10 -22.77
CA THR A 102 -20.82 -6.02 -23.12
C THR A 102 -21.47 -4.79 -22.47
N GLU A 103 -21.29 -4.62 -21.16
CA GLU A 103 -21.84 -3.50 -20.40
C GLU A 103 -21.23 -2.16 -20.86
N LEU A 104 -19.92 -2.14 -21.10
CA LEU A 104 -19.21 -0.95 -21.55
C LEU A 104 -19.63 -0.51 -22.97
N LEU A 105 -19.93 -1.45 -23.86
CA LEU A 105 -20.46 -1.13 -25.19
C LEU A 105 -21.89 -0.56 -25.13
N VAL A 106 -22.72 -1.07 -24.23
CA VAL A 106 -24.07 -0.51 -23.99
C VAL A 106 -23.95 0.92 -23.48
N ILE A 107 -23.06 1.17 -22.53
CA ILE A 107 -22.78 2.51 -21.99
C ILE A 107 -22.27 3.43 -23.11
N CYS A 108 -21.28 2.98 -23.90
CA CYS A 108 -20.68 3.77 -24.98
C CYS A 108 -21.67 4.17 -26.08
N LYS A 109 -22.72 3.37 -26.31
CA LYS A 109 -23.78 3.65 -27.30
C LYS A 109 -24.97 4.39 -26.71
N SER A 110 -25.02 4.57 -25.39
CA SER A 110 -26.14 5.26 -24.72
C SER A 110 -26.13 6.75 -25.03
N LYS A 111 -27.32 7.33 -25.24
CA LYS A 111 -27.49 8.79 -25.32
C LYS A 111 -27.27 9.47 -23.97
N ASP A 112 -27.55 8.76 -22.89
CA ASP A 112 -27.29 9.18 -21.51
C ASP A 112 -26.36 8.18 -20.83
N GLU A 113 -25.07 8.49 -20.92
CA GLU A 113 -24.01 7.64 -20.41
C GLU A 113 -23.99 7.59 -18.88
N CYS A 114 -24.27 8.71 -18.23
CA CYS A 114 -24.24 8.81 -16.78
C CYS A 114 -25.34 7.93 -16.15
N THR A 115 -26.54 7.94 -16.73
CA THR A 115 -27.63 7.05 -16.30
C THR A 115 -27.28 5.58 -16.56
N ALA A 116 -26.69 5.25 -17.72
CA ALA A 116 -26.26 3.88 -18.01
C ALA A 116 -25.21 3.36 -17.01
N ILE A 117 -24.23 4.20 -16.65
CA ILE A 117 -23.23 3.87 -15.61
C ILE A 117 -23.88 3.75 -14.22
N THR A 118 -24.88 4.57 -13.93
CA THR A 118 -25.63 4.52 -12.66
C THR A 118 -26.46 3.23 -12.55
N GLY A 119 -26.87 2.64 -13.68
CA GLY A 119 -27.50 1.33 -13.74
C GLY A 119 -26.60 0.15 -13.32
N LEU A 120 -25.27 0.31 -13.34
CA LEU A 120 -24.34 -0.72 -12.87
C LEU A 120 -24.45 -0.93 -11.34
N SER A 121 -23.93 -2.05 -10.84
CA SER A 121 -23.78 -2.22 -9.40
C SER A 121 -22.74 -1.24 -8.84
N LYS A 122 -22.85 -0.93 -7.54
CA LYS A 122 -21.89 -0.03 -6.86
C LYS A 122 -20.47 -0.56 -6.94
N ASP A 123 -20.28 -1.87 -6.85
CA ASP A 123 -18.97 -2.49 -6.85
C ASP A 123 -18.35 -2.52 -8.25
N ILE A 124 -19.15 -2.77 -9.29
CA ILE A 124 -18.68 -2.66 -10.69
C ILE A 124 -18.19 -1.23 -10.96
N ARG A 125 -18.98 -0.21 -10.57
CA ARG A 125 -18.54 1.19 -10.74
C ARG A 125 -17.23 1.50 -10.02
N LYS A 126 -17.04 0.99 -8.80
CA LYS A 126 -15.80 1.17 -8.05
C LYS A 126 -14.63 0.51 -8.76
N THR A 127 -14.81 -0.74 -9.22
CA THR A 127 -13.78 -1.49 -9.95
C THR A 127 -13.39 -0.78 -11.24
N LEU A 128 -14.36 -0.37 -12.05
CA LEU A 128 -14.10 0.34 -13.31
C LEU A 128 -13.42 1.70 -13.08
N LYS A 129 -13.76 2.40 -12.00
CA LYS A 129 -13.10 3.66 -11.62
C LYS A 129 -11.67 3.43 -11.12
N HIS A 130 -11.44 2.39 -10.34
CA HIS A 130 -10.11 2.02 -9.86
C HIS A 130 -9.17 1.66 -11.01
N ASN A 131 -9.70 1.03 -12.05
CA ASN A 131 -8.96 0.67 -13.26
C ASN A 131 -9.01 1.76 -14.35
N GLU A 132 -9.34 3.01 -14.02
CA GLU A 132 -9.30 4.16 -14.95
C GLU A 132 -10.18 4.01 -16.22
N ILE A 133 -11.17 3.13 -16.18
CA ILE A 133 -12.17 2.97 -17.26
C ILE A 133 -13.27 4.03 -17.12
N LEU A 134 -13.63 4.35 -15.87
CA LEU A 134 -14.58 5.41 -15.54
C LEU A 134 -13.88 6.59 -14.86
N THR A 135 -14.32 7.79 -15.19
CA THR A 135 -13.98 9.04 -14.50
C THR A 135 -15.24 9.72 -13.95
N GLY A 136 -15.04 10.76 -13.15
CA GLY A 136 -16.12 11.59 -12.61
C GLY A 136 -16.52 11.27 -11.18
N ARG A 137 -17.42 12.09 -10.65
CA ARG A 137 -18.03 11.93 -9.33
C ARG A 137 -19.48 11.46 -9.50
N LYS A 138 -20.09 10.99 -8.41
CA LYS A 138 -21.47 10.49 -8.39
C LYS A 138 -22.40 11.48 -9.12
N GLY A 139 -23.08 11.02 -10.17
CA GLY A 139 -23.98 11.84 -11.00
C GLY A 139 -23.35 12.51 -12.22
N ASN A 140 -22.03 12.34 -12.44
CA ASN A 140 -21.35 12.74 -13.68
C ASN A 140 -20.25 11.72 -14.02
N ASN A 141 -20.57 10.43 -13.94
CA ASN A 141 -19.62 9.40 -14.32
C ASN A 141 -19.61 9.24 -15.84
N GLN A 142 -18.42 9.04 -16.41
CA GLN A 142 -18.22 8.88 -17.84
C GLN A 142 -17.10 7.88 -18.11
N LEU A 143 -17.13 7.23 -19.27
CA LEU A 143 -16.03 6.49 -19.85
C LEU A 143 -14.87 7.44 -20.15
N THR A 144 -13.66 7.04 -19.78
CA THR A 144 -12.45 7.75 -20.16
C THR A 144 -12.21 7.68 -21.66
N ALA A 145 -11.50 8.66 -22.23
CA ALA A 145 -11.15 8.67 -23.66
C ALA A 145 -10.43 7.38 -24.07
N LYS A 146 -9.46 6.94 -23.25
CA LYS A 146 -8.73 5.67 -23.43
C LYS A 146 -9.67 4.47 -23.51
N ALA A 147 -10.68 4.40 -22.64
CA ALA A 147 -11.66 3.31 -22.67
C ALA A 147 -12.51 3.33 -23.93
N ARG A 148 -12.94 4.52 -24.39
CA ARG A 148 -13.70 4.66 -25.64
C ARG A 148 -12.89 4.22 -26.85
N GLU A 149 -11.65 4.69 -26.97
CA GLU A 149 -10.76 4.31 -28.07
C GLU A 149 -10.58 2.78 -28.11
N TYR A 150 -10.34 2.16 -26.94
CA TYR A 150 -10.20 0.70 -26.87
C TYR A 150 -11.48 -0.04 -27.31
N LEU A 151 -12.66 0.45 -26.90
CA LEU A 151 -13.95 -0.13 -27.27
C LEU A 151 -14.27 0.06 -28.76
N LEU A 152 -13.80 1.13 -29.39
CA LEU A 152 -14.04 1.44 -30.80
C LEU A 152 -13.05 0.76 -31.75
N LEU A 153 -11.79 0.60 -31.35
CA LEU A 153 -10.72 0.00 -32.16
C LEU A 153 -10.75 -1.54 -32.21
N ARG A 154 -11.48 -2.19 -31.32
CA ARG A 154 -11.60 -3.67 -31.22
C ARG A 154 -13.03 -4.19 -31.44
N ASN A 155 -13.83 -3.45 -32.20
CA ASN A 155 -15.13 -3.90 -32.72
C ASN A 155 -15.04 -4.13 -34.23
#